data_AF-M6ZK98-F1
#
_entry.id   AF-M6ZK98-F1
#
_cell.length_a   1.000
_cell.length_b   1.000
_cell.length_c   1.000
_cell.angle_alpha   90.00
_cell.angle_beta   90.00
_cell.angle_gamma   90.00
#
_symmetry.space_group_name_H-M   'P 1'
#
loop_
_entity.id
_entity.type
_entity.pdbx_description
1 polymer ?
#
loop_
_entity_poly.entity_id
_entity_poly.type
_entity_poly.pdbx_seq_one_letter_code
_entity_poly.pdbx_strand_id
1 'polypeptide(L)'
;MMAKKKCLKEAEEGTAKSMKKKITESKNDYLEEWQKIVDAKDLDKALIDHFSYLADTPGYNKVLEGVMKEAVSAKINEDCLFIEFPSDTLIATPPTDLQHHLMVLSSAY
;
A
#
# COMPACT_ATOMS: atom_id res chain seq x y z
N MET A 1 53.55 -7.75 -5.90
CA MET A 1 53.46 -6.46 -6.63
C MET A 1 51.99 -6.32 -7.03
N MET A 2 51.10 -5.51 -6.45
CA MET A 2 51.11 -4.08 -6.09
C MET A 2 51.45 -3.16 -7.27
N ALA A 3 50.41 -2.58 -7.90
CA ALA A 3 50.21 -1.14 -8.17
C ALA A 3 49.04 -0.98 -9.16
N LYS A 4 47.87 -0.41 -8.81
CA LYS A 4 47.55 0.99 -8.44
C LYS A 4 47.38 1.93 -9.64
N LYS A 5 46.19 2.57 -9.63
CA LYS A 5 45.81 3.94 -10.05
C LYS A 5 45.02 4.03 -11.36
N LYS A 6 43.73 4.43 -11.35
CA LYS A 6 43.04 5.61 -10.76
C LYS A 6 42.89 6.71 -11.81
N CYS A 7 41.61 7.03 -12.07
CA CYS A 7 41.00 8.35 -12.35
C CYS A 7 40.00 8.22 -13.52
N LEU A 8 38.77 8.72 -13.50
CA LEU A 8 37.88 9.47 -12.57
C LEU A 8 36.65 9.81 -13.46
N LYS A 9 35.35 9.84 -13.10
CA LYS A 9 34.61 10.54 -12.03
C LYS A 9 33.18 9.95 -12.05
N GLU A 10 32.67 9.43 -10.94
CA GLU A 10 31.76 10.13 -10.01
C GLU A 10 30.42 10.54 -10.64
N ALA A 11 29.38 9.68 -10.55
CA ALA A 11 27.96 10.10 -10.55
C ALA A 11 26.92 8.99 -10.23
N GLU A 12 27.27 7.78 -9.73
CA GLU A 12 26.26 6.67 -9.74
C GLU A 12 26.01 5.95 -8.40
N GLU A 13 26.56 6.42 -7.28
CA GLU A 13 26.34 5.76 -5.98
C GLU A 13 25.27 6.42 -5.09
N GLY A 14 24.39 7.26 -5.67
CA GLY A 14 23.33 7.94 -4.92
C GLY A 14 21.92 7.37 -5.12
N THR A 15 21.61 6.78 -6.27
CA THR A 15 20.22 6.54 -6.69
C THR A 15 19.75 5.10 -6.51
N ALA A 16 20.61 4.09 -6.69
CA ALA A 16 20.21 2.68 -6.57
C ALA A 16 19.98 2.22 -5.11
N LYS A 17 20.75 2.76 -4.15
CA LYS A 17 20.62 2.40 -2.72
C LYS A 17 19.41 3.05 -2.06
N SER A 18 19.01 4.25 -2.54
CA SER A 18 17.84 4.98 -2.06
C SER A 18 16.52 4.34 -2.52
N MET A 19 16.44 3.87 -3.77
CA MET A 19 15.24 3.20 -4.31
C MET A 19 14.93 1.86 -3.63
N LYS A 20 15.96 1.04 -3.36
CA LYS A 20 15.78 -0.25 -2.69
C LYS A 20 15.33 -0.10 -1.23
N LYS A 21 15.78 0.97 -0.57
CA LYS A 21 15.36 1.31 0.79
C LYS A 21 13.90 1.77 0.81
N LYS A 22 13.51 2.65 -0.13
CA LYS A 22 12.16 3.20 -0.24
C LYS A 22 11.07 2.16 -0.53
N ILE A 23 11.36 1.15 -1.37
CA ILE A 23 10.44 0.04 -1.70
C ILE A 23 10.25 -0.92 -0.50
N THR A 24 11.28 -1.08 0.33
CA THR A 24 11.22 -1.95 1.50
C THR A 24 10.53 -1.24 2.68
N GLU A 25 10.77 0.06 2.84
CA GLU A 25 10.07 0.92 3.81
C GLU A 25 8.57 1.02 3.46
N SER A 26 8.21 1.29 2.20
CA SER A 26 6.81 1.41 1.79
C SER A 26 6.00 0.11 1.92
N LYS A 27 6.66 -1.07 1.84
CA LYS A 27 6.01 -2.36 2.07
C LYS A 27 5.66 -2.60 3.53
N ASN A 28 6.53 -2.17 4.45
CA ASN A 28 6.25 -2.28 5.87
C ASN A 28 5.14 -1.30 6.27
N ASP A 29 5.11 -0.11 5.68
CA ASP A 29 4.15 0.94 6.05
C ASP A 29 2.68 0.51 5.82
N TYR A 30 2.33 -0.06 4.65
CA TYR A 30 0.93 -0.42 4.38
C TYR A 30 0.47 -1.66 5.16
N LEU A 31 1.36 -2.65 5.35
CA LEU A 31 1.03 -3.85 6.13
C LEU A 31 0.81 -3.50 7.60
N GLU A 32 1.61 -2.58 8.16
CA GLU A 32 1.39 -2.08 9.51
C GLU A 32 0.06 -1.33 9.64
N GLU A 33 -0.30 -0.49 8.66
CA GLU A 33 -1.61 0.17 8.63
C GLU A 33 -2.76 -0.84 8.56
N TRP A 34 -2.66 -1.87 7.74
CA TRP A 34 -3.69 -2.90 7.66
C TRP A 34 -3.74 -3.77 8.92
N GLN A 35 -2.59 -4.04 9.55
CA GLN A 35 -2.56 -4.80 10.78
C GLN A 35 -3.28 -4.05 11.90
N LYS A 36 -3.19 -2.72 11.95
CA LYS A 36 -3.99 -1.89 12.88
C LYS A 36 -5.48 -2.04 12.66
N ILE A 37 -5.95 -2.25 11.42
CA ILE A 37 -7.36 -2.50 11.11
C ILE A 37 -7.78 -3.87 11.65
N VAL A 38 -6.98 -4.91 11.41
CA VAL A 38 -7.27 -6.28 11.88
C VAL A 38 -7.31 -6.35 13.40
N ASP A 39 -6.40 -5.65 14.07
CA ASP A 39 -6.29 -5.63 15.53
C ASP A 39 -7.24 -4.60 16.20
N ALA A 40 -8.01 -3.85 15.41
CA ALA A 40 -8.91 -2.82 15.92
C ALA A 40 -10.06 -3.43 16.73
N LYS A 41 -10.33 -2.85 17.90
CA LYS A 41 -11.52 -3.20 18.69
C LYS A 41 -12.82 -2.82 18.00
N ASP A 42 -12.84 -1.66 17.36
CA ASP A 42 -13.97 -1.13 16.60
C ASP A 42 -13.62 -1.24 15.10
N LEU A 43 -13.86 -2.42 14.51
CA LEU A 43 -13.49 -2.72 13.12
C LEU A 43 -14.13 -1.74 12.13
N ASP A 44 -15.42 -1.45 12.31
CA ASP A 44 -16.18 -0.53 11.47
C ASP A 44 -15.54 0.87 11.41
N LYS A 45 -15.15 1.42 12.57
CA LYS A 45 -14.47 2.71 12.64
C LYS A 45 -13.10 2.68 11.97
N ALA A 46 -12.31 1.64 12.23
CA ALA A 46 -10.98 1.50 11.63
C ALA A 46 -11.06 1.44 10.10
N LEU A 47 -12.06 0.75 9.56
CA LEU A 47 -12.32 0.69 8.12
C LEU A 47 -12.78 2.04 7.55
N ILE A 48 -13.69 2.73 8.23
CA ILE A 48 -14.17 4.06 7.80
C ILE A 48 -13.01 5.06 7.73
N ASP A 49 -12.17 5.08 8.77
CA ASP A 49 -11.02 5.97 8.84
C ASP A 49 -10.01 5.66 7.72
N HIS A 50 -9.68 4.37 7.53
CA HIS A 50 -8.76 3.94 6.49
C HIS A 50 -9.26 4.30 5.08
N PHE A 51 -10.53 4.04 4.78
CA PHE A 51 -11.12 4.26 3.45
C PHE A 51 -11.73 5.65 3.26
N SER A 52 -11.54 6.58 4.19
CA SER A 52 -12.08 7.94 4.12
C SER A 52 -11.71 8.68 2.83
N TYR A 53 -10.57 8.35 2.23
CA TYR A 53 -10.13 8.89 0.94
C TYR A 53 -11.04 8.53 -0.25
N LEU A 54 -11.88 7.49 -0.13
CA LEU A 54 -12.87 7.13 -1.15
C LEU A 54 -14.12 8.01 -1.11
N ALA A 55 -14.34 8.74 -0.01
CA ALA A 55 -15.50 9.60 0.20
C ALA A 55 -15.16 11.08 -0.02
N ASP A 56 -14.41 11.39 -1.07
CA ASP A 56 -13.98 12.75 -1.44
C ASP A 56 -15.15 13.67 -1.88
N THR A 57 -16.27 13.05 -2.25
CA THR A 57 -17.47 13.72 -2.74
C THR A 57 -18.46 13.97 -1.60
N PRO A 58 -19.00 15.19 -1.44
CA PRO A 58 -19.97 15.49 -0.38
C PRO A 58 -21.16 14.52 -0.38
N GLY A 59 -21.44 13.94 0.79
CA GLY A 59 -22.54 12.97 0.97
C GLY A 59 -22.15 11.51 0.78
N TYR A 60 -21.01 11.19 0.15
CA TYR A 60 -20.52 9.82 0.02
C TYR A 60 -19.98 9.24 1.33
N ASN A 61 -19.62 10.09 2.29
CA ASN A 61 -19.22 9.65 3.63
C ASN A 61 -20.29 8.77 4.29
N LYS A 62 -21.58 9.09 4.11
CA LYS A 62 -22.68 8.28 4.65
C LYS A 62 -22.79 6.90 3.99
N VAL A 63 -22.44 6.82 2.71
CA VAL A 63 -22.41 5.54 1.98
C VAL A 63 -21.25 4.69 2.50
N LEU A 64 -20.06 5.28 2.64
CA LEU A 64 -18.90 4.60 3.21
C LEU A 64 -19.18 4.09 4.63
N GLU A 65 -19.73 4.94 5.50
CA GLU A 65 -20.12 4.57 6.86
C GLU A 65 -21.15 3.43 6.87
N GLY A 66 -22.14 3.48 5.97
CA GLY A 66 -23.17 2.44 5.85
C GLY A 66 -22.59 1.09 5.43
N VAL A 67 -21.70 1.08 4.44
CA VAL A 67 -21.06 -0.15 3.95
C VAL A 67 -20.13 -0.74 5.01
N MET A 68 -19.22 0.06 5.56
CA MET A 68 -18.19 -0.44 6.48
C MET A 68 -18.74 -0.90 7.84
N LYS A 69 -19.93 -0.44 8.24
CA LYS A 69 -20.63 -0.95 9.44
C LYS A 69 -21.12 -2.39 9.31
N GLU A 70 -21.37 -2.85 8.09
CA GLU A 70 -21.80 -4.23 7.84
C GLU A 70 -20.61 -5.20 7.82
N ALA A 71 -19.36 -4.72 7.91
CA ALA A 71 -18.18 -5.58 7.91
C ALA A 71 -18.18 -6.52 9.12
N VAL A 72 -18.00 -7.81 8.86
CA VAL A 72 -18.03 -8.88 9.85
C VAL A 72 -16.63 -9.13 10.42
N SER A 73 -15.62 -9.14 9.56
CA SER A 73 -14.23 -9.38 9.97
C SER A 73 -13.24 -8.84 8.95
N ALA A 74 -12.01 -8.59 9.40
CA ALA A 74 -10.88 -8.31 8.53
C ALA A 74 -9.72 -9.26 8.82
N LYS A 75 -8.99 -9.66 7.78
CA LYS A 75 -7.79 -10.50 7.89
C LYS A 75 -6.79 -10.13 6.81
N ILE A 76 -5.51 -10.34 7.09
CA ILE A 76 -4.45 -10.21 6.10
C ILE A 76 -4.01 -11.61 5.66
N ASN A 77 -3.91 -11.83 4.35
CA ASN A 77 -3.36 -13.06 3.79
C ASN A 77 -2.53 -12.73 2.54
N GLU A 78 -1.33 -13.31 2.43
CA GLU A 78 -0.43 -13.14 1.27
C GLU A 78 -0.31 -11.68 0.78
N ASP A 79 -0.13 -10.74 1.71
CA ASP A 79 -0.05 -9.28 1.46
C ASP A 79 -1.34 -8.62 0.95
N CYS A 80 -2.51 -9.25 1.11
CA CYS A 80 -3.80 -8.66 0.79
C CYS A 80 -4.67 -8.51 2.04
N LEU A 81 -5.42 -7.42 2.13
CA LEU A 81 -6.42 -7.21 3.17
C LEU A 81 -7.77 -7.73 2.67
N PHE A 82 -8.34 -8.69 3.39
CA PHE A 82 -9.66 -9.25 3.15
C PHE A 82 -10.63 -8.70 4.19
N ILE A 83 -11.75 -8.17 3.74
CA ILE A 83 -12.83 -7.68 4.58
C ILE A 83 -14.08 -8.48 4.21
N GLU A 84 -14.58 -9.25 5.16
CA GLU A 84 -15.76 -10.10 4.98
C GLU A 84 -17.01 -9.30 5.34
N PHE A 85 -17.99 -9.32 4.44
CA PHE A 85 -19.36 -8.83 4.66
C PHE A 85 -20.31 -10.03 4.70
N PRO A 86 -21.58 -9.86 5.12
CA PRO A 86 -22.53 -10.97 5.22
C PRO A 86 -22.81 -11.69 3.89
N SER A 87 -22.61 -11.02 2.75
CA SER A 87 -22.92 -11.57 1.43
C SER A 87 -21.77 -11.48 0.42
N ASP A 88 -20.68 -10.80 0.76
CA ASP A 88 -19.58 -10.50 -0.16
C ASP A 88 -18.26 -10.34 0.59
N THR A 89 -17.14 -10.31 -0.15
CA THR A 89 -15.81 -10.08 0.40
C THR A 89 -15.13 -8.97 -0.41
N LEU A 90 -14.61 -7.95 0.27
CA LEU A 90 -13.75 -6.93 -0.34
C LEU A 90 -12.29 -7.34 -0.17
N ILE A 91 -11.54 -7.32 -1.27
CA ILE A 91 -10.12 -7.66 -1.30
C ILE A 91 -9.35 -6.40 -1.71
N ALA A 92 -8.52 -5.90 -0.80
CA ALA A 92 -7.58 -4.82 -1.08
C ALA A 92 -6.19 -5.41 -1.34
N THR A 93 -5.64 -5.08 -2.50
CA THR A 93 -4.29 -5.46 -2.92
C THR A 93 -3.30 -4.36 -2.54
N PRO A 94 -1.99 -4.68 -2.40
CA PRO A 94 -0.98 -3.70 -2.06
C PRO A 94 -1.05 -2.45 -2.94
N PRO A 95 -0.75 -1.26 -2.38
CA PRO A 95 -0.65 -0.05 -3.17
C PRO A 95 0.41 -0.25 -4.26
N THR A 96 -0.02 -0.16 -5.52
CA THR A 96 0.90 -0.22 -6.65
C THR A 96 1.71 1.07 -6.69
N ASP A 97 3.04 0.98 -6.68
CA ASP A 97 3.88 2.15 -6.93
C ASP A 97 3.55 2.70 -8.33
N LEU A 98 3.26 3.99 -8.44
CA LEU A 98 2.89 4.66 -9.70
C LEU A 98 3.95 4.43 -10.80
N GLN A 99 5.20 4.16 -10.43
CA GLN A 99 6.26 3.82 -11.40
C GLN A 99 6.08 2.45 -12.06
N HIS A 100 5.44 1.50 -11.37
CA HIS A 100 5.15 0.18 -11.94
C HIS A 100 4.06 0.27 -13.02
N HIS A 101 3.12 1.22 -12.88
CA HIS A 101 2.10 1.48 -13.89
C HIS A 101 2.70 2.10 -15.17
N LEU A 102 3.68 3.01 -15.03
CA LEU A 102 4.36 3.61 -16.18
C LEU A 102 5.27 2.62 -16.93
N MET A 103 5.85 1.62 -16.25
CA MET A 103 6.66 0.59 -16.92
C MET A 103 5.83 -0.42 -17.73
N VAL A 104 4.61 -0.75 -17.30
CA VAL A 104 3.72 -1.62 -18.08
C VAL A 104 3.26 -0.95 -19.38
N LEU A 105 3.07 0.37 -19.36
CA LEU A 105 2.72 1.13 -20.56
C LEU A 105 3.90 1.36 -21.51
N SER A 106 5.13 1.42 -20.97
CA SER A 106 6.38 1.52 -21.76
C SER A 106 6.76 0.20 -22.45
N SER A 107 6.45 -0.95 -21.86
CA SER A 107 6.70 -2.26 -22.46
C SER A 107 5.63 -2.69 -23.48
N ALA A 108 4.58 -1.88 -23.67
CA ALA A 108 3.49 -2.11 -24.62
C ALA A 108 3.61 -1.30 -25.92
N TYR A 109 4.74 -0.61 -26.14
CA TYR A 109 5.08 0.09 -27.38
C TYR A 109 6.50 -0.22 -27.85
#